data_AF-K2C1L1-F1
#
_entry.id   AF-K2C1L1-F1
#
_cell.length_a   1.000
_cell.length_b   1.000
_cell.length_c   1.000
_cell.angle_alpha   90.00
_cell.angle_beta   90.00
_cell.angle_gamma   90.00
#
_symmetry.space_group_name_H-M   'P 1'
#
loop_
_entity.id
_entity.type
_entity.pdbx_description
1 polymer ?
#
loop_
_entity_poly.entity_id
_entity_poly.type
_entity_poly.pdbx_seq_one_letter_code
_entity_poly.pdbx_strand_id
1 'polypeptide(L)'
;MGSVQGLYVMNNNFVTEVSATQLVVQGSVVTWGGVSLNRDLGLGNSVPAEQFVYRPDLLINMPKKMKTFGMEWSEVVPGSYGN
;
A
#
# COMPACT_ATOMS: atom_id res chain seq x y z
N MET A 1 8.22 11.91 -14.47
CA MET A 1 8.08 10.60 -13.79
C MET A 1 7.49 10.85 -12.42
N GLY A 2 6.45 10.11 -12.04
CA GLY A 2 5.90 10.19 -10.68
C GLY A 2 6.55 9.14 -9.80
N SER A 3 7.04 9.52 -8.63
CA SER A 3 7.61 8.58 -7.66
C SER A 3 7.03 8.81 -6.27
N VAL A 4 6.69 7.72 -5.59
CA VAL A 4 6.25 7.74 -4.21
C VAL A 4 7.08 6.75 -3.40
N GLN A 5 7.41 7.10 -2.16
CA GLN A 5 8.25 6.31 -1.29
C GLN A 5 7.61 6.17 0.09
N GLY A 6 7.52 4.94 0.60
CA GLY A 6 6.95 4.72 1.91
C GLY A 6 6.32 3.34 2.13
N LEU A 7 5.69 3.22 3.29
CA LEU A 7 4.89 2.06 3.66
C LEU A 7 3.42 2.47 3.64
N TYR A 8 2.66 1.82 2.77
CA TYR A 8 1.26 2.13 2.53
C TYR A 8 0.39 0.95 2.97
N VAL A 9 -0.53 1.20 3.90
CA VAL A 9 -1.44 0.19 4.45
C VAL A 9 -2.86 0.72 4.27
N MET A 10 -3.70 -0.04 3.55
CA MET A 10 -5.01 0.41 3.10
C MET A 10 -6.06 -0.70 3.27
N ASN A 11 -7.20 -0.44 3.90
CA ASN A 11 -8.26 -1.45 4.03
C ASN A 11 -8.91 -1.79 2.68
N ASN A 12 -9.11 -0.78 1.82
CA ASN A 12 -9.80 -0.93 0.55
C ASN A 12 -8.80 -1.26 -0.58
N ASN A 13 -8.92 -0.60 -1.73
CA ASN A 13 -8.12 -0.87 -2.93
C ASN A 13 -7.01 0.16 -3.10
N PHE A 14 -5.86 -0.29 -3.59
CA PHE A 14 -4.89 0.60 -4.24
C PHE A 14 -5.28 0.75 -5.70
N VAL A 15 -5.58 1.97 -6.13
CA VAL A 15 -6.00 2.27 -7.49
C VAL A 15 -5.06 3.31 -8.08
N THR A 16 -4.53 3.02 -9.26
CA THR A 16 -3.84 4.01 -10.09
C THR A 16 -4.77 4.47 -11.19
N GLU A 17 -4.76 5.77 -11.48
CA GLU A 17 -5.52 6.36 -12.58
C GLU A 17 -4.76 6.27 -13.90
N VAL A 18 -5.48 6.47 -15.00
CA VAL A 18 -4.89 6.52 -16.34
C VAL A 18 -3.91 7.68 -16.45
N SER A 19 -2.68 7.39 -16.87
CA SER A 19 -1.64 8.38 -17.07
C SER A 19 -0.60 7.90 -18.06
N ALA A 20 -0.14 8.79 -18.95
CA ALA A 20 0.96 8.54 -19.89
C ALA A 20 2.36 8.62 -19.22
N THR A 21 2.43 8.64 -17.89
CA THR A 21 3.68 8.75 -17.15
C THR A 21 3.90 7.53 -16.28
N GLN A 22 5.14 7.06 -16.18
CA GLN A 22 5.49 5.96 -15.29
C GLN A 22 5.33 6.36 -13.82
N LEU A 23 4.77 5.44 -13.03
CA LEU A 23 4.75 5.49 -11.57
C LEU A 23 5.77 4.53 -10.98
N VAL A 24 6.66 5.04 -10.13
CA VAL A 24 7.61 4.23 -9.36
C VAL A 24 7.24 4.29 -7.88
N VAL A 25 6.85 3.14 -7.32
CA VAL A 25 6.52 2.98 -5.90
C VAL A 25 7.71 2.30 -5.21
N GLN A 26 8.36 2.98 -4.28
CA GLN A 26 9.50 2.42 -3.55
C GLN A 26 9.14 2.19 -2.09
N GLY A 27 9.10 0.92 -1.66
CA GLY A 27 8.66 0.56 -0.32
C GLY A 27 7.76 -0.66 -0.31
N SER A 28 6.64 -0.57 0.38
CA SER A 28 5.67 -1.67 0.47
C SER A 28 4.26 -1.13 0.45
N VAL A 29 3.39 -1.79 -0.32
CA VAL A 29 1.97 -1.50 -0.42
C VAL A 29 1.20 -2.74 0.02
N VAL A 30 0.36 -2.59 1.03
CA VAL A 30 -0.49 -3.66 1.57
C VAL A 30 -1.93 -3.20 1.51
N THR A 31 -2.77 -3.99 0.84
CA THR A 31 -4.20 -3.71 0.70
C THR A 31 -5.00 -4.97 0.98
N TRP A 32 -6.18 -4.82 1.58
CA TRP A 32 -7.12 -5.94 1.78
C TRP A 32 -8.16 -6.03 0.66
N GLY A 33 -8.56 -4.92 0.06
CA GLY A 33 -9.52 -4.88 -1.04
C GLY A 33 -8.94 -5.20 -2.42
N GLY A 34 -7.62 -5.18 -2.57
CA GLY A 34 -6.91 -5.53 -3.82
C GLY A 34 -6.18 -4.37 -4.48
N VAL A 35 -5.66 -4.63 -5.68
CA VAL A 35 -4.79 -3.71 -6.44
C VAL A 35 -5.33 -3.56 -7.86
N SER A 36 -5.50 -2.31 -8.31
CA SER A 36 -5.94 -1.95 -9.66
C SER A 36 -4.89 -1.04 -10.32
N LEU A 37 -4.27 -1.57 -11.36
CA LEU A 37 -3.21 -0.93 -12.13
C LEU A 37 -3.80 -0.52 -13.48
N ASN A 38 -3.99 0.80 -13.69
CA ASN A 38 -4.70 1.32 -14.86
C ASN A 38 -3.85 2.32 -15.66
N ARG A 39 -2.55 2.43 -15.41
CA ARG A 39 -1.70 3.31 -16.23
C ARG A 39 -1.41 2.67 -17.58
N ASP A 40 -1.44 3.53 -18.59
CA ASP A 40 -1.02 3.19 -19.95
C ASP A 40 -0.12 4.32 -20.46
N LEU A 41 1.16 3.98 -20.70
CA LEU A 41 2.17 4.88 -21.25
C LEU A 41 2.00 5.06 -22.77
N GLY A 42 1.09 4.31 -23.39
CA GLY A 42 0.99 4.21 -24.84
C GLY A 42 2.17 3.44 -25.44
N LEU A 43 2.24 3.40 -26.77
CA LEU A 43 3.34 2.81 -27.57
C LEU A 43 3.80 1.41 -27.08
N GLY A 44 2.87 0.62 -26.54
CA GLY A 44 3.14 -0.75 -26.09
C GLY A 44 3.83 -0.86 -24.72
N ASN A 45 3.86 0.20 -23.91
CA ASN A 45 4.42 0.18 -22.55
C ASN A 45 5.84 -0.41 -22.51
N SER A 46 6.76 0.16 -23.32
CA SER A 46 8.16 -0.32 -23.43
C SER A 46 8.93 -0.30 -22.10
N VAL A 47 8.43 0.43 -21.11
CA VAL A 47 8.82 0.34 -19.69
C VAL A 47 7.58 0.07 -18.85
N PRO A 48 7.72 -0.56 -17.66
CA PRO A 48 6.57 -0.83 -16.80
C PRO A 48 5.80 0.45 -16.47
N ALA A 49 4.48 0.47 -16.71
CA ALA A 49 3.65 1.63 -16.39
C ALA A 49 3.62 1.90 -14.88
N GLU A 50 3.56 0.84 -14.08
CA GLU A 50 3.78 0.83 -12.64
C GLU A 50 4.95 -0.08 -12.25
N GLN A 51 5.91 0.47 -11.51
CA GLN A 51 7.06 -0.26 -11.01
C GLN A 51 7.07 -0.23 -9.48
N PHE A 52 7.08 -1.42 -8.86
CA PHE A 52 7.19 -1.58 -7.41
C PHE A 52 8.60 -2.03 -7.05
N VAL A 53 9.32 -1.19 -6.30
CA VAL A 53 10.66 -1.47 -5.79
C VAL A 53 10.56 -1.79 -4.32
N TYR A 54 10.80 -3.05 -3.97
CA TYR A 54 10.78 -3.48 -2.58
C TYR A 54 11.92 -2.83 -1.79
N ARG A 55 11.58 -2.11 -0.72
CA ARG A 55 12.54 -1.43 0.16
C ARG A 55 12.37 -1.87 1.63
N PRO A 56 13.02 -2.98 2.04
CA PRO A 56 12.91 -3.50 3.40
C PRO A 56 13.55 -2.60 4.45
N ASP A 57 14.49 -1.75 4.04
CA ASP A 57 15.19 -0.80 4.88
C ASP A 57 14.24 0.24 5.51
N LEU A 58 13.14 0.59 4.84
CA LEU A 58 12.10 1.47 5.40
C LEU A 58 11.43 0.85 6.64
N LEU A 59 11.23 -0.47 6.65
CA LEU A 59 10.67 -1.19 7.80
C LEU A 59 11.71 -1.30 8.93
N ILE A 60 12.97 -1.62 8.58
CA ILE A 60 14.07 -1.77 9.54
C ILE A 60 14.42 -0.45 10.21
N ASN A 61 14.36 0.68 9.52
CA ASN A 61 14.72 1.98 10.06
C ASN A 61 13.54 2.76 10.67
N MET A 62 12.34 2.18 10.67
CA MET A 62 11.15 2.82 11.24
C MET A 62 11.33 3.11 12.76
N PRO A 63 10.81 4.26 13.26
CA PRO A 63 10.84 4.59 14.68
C PRO A 63 10.28 3.46 15.55
N LYS A 64 10.92 3.20 16.69
CA LYS A 64 10.54 2.11 17.62
C LYS A 64 9.05 2.15 17.99
N LYS A 65 8.48 3.35 18.18
CA LYS A 65 7.06 3.54 18.51
C LYS A 65 6.09 2.96 17.46
N MET A 66 6.47 3.01 16.18
CA MET A 66 5.63 2.45 15.11
C MET A 66 5.82 0.94 14.93
N LYS A 67 6.87 0.36 15.51
CA LYS A 67 7.12 -1.09 15.55
C LYS A 67 6.47 -1.75 16.76
N THR A 68 6.04 -0.98 17.73
CA THR A 68 5.41 -1.49 18.94
C THR A 68 3.99 -1.94 18.62
N PHE A 69 3.72 -3.23 18.75
CA PHE A 69 2.36 -3.76 18.71
C PHE A 69 1.66 -3.40 20.01
N GLY A 70 0.75 -2.43 19.97
CA GLY A 70 -0.15 -2.10 21.06
C GLY A 70 -1.38 -2.98 20.99
N MET A 71 -1.38 -4.10 21.72
CA MET A 71 -2.59 -4.88 21.91
C MET A 71 -3.45 -4.20 22.96
N GLU A 72 -4.54 -3.57 22.54
CA GLU A 72 -5.57 -3.10 23.45
C GLU A 72 -6.61 -4.22 23.57
N TRP A 73 -6.65 -4.85 24.73
CA TRP A 73 -7.74 -5.78 25.05
C TRP A 73 -8.95 -4.95 25.45
N SER A 74 -10.06 -5.14 24.75
CA SER A 74 -11.37 -4.62 25.14
C SER A 74 -12.28 -5.78 25.47
N GLU A 75 -12.87 -5.76 26.65
CA GLU A 75 -13.95 -6.68 26.99
C GLU A 75 -15.14 -6.38 26.09
N VAL A 76 -15.64 -7.40 25.39
CA VAL A 76 -16.92 -7.31 24.69
C VAL A 76 -17.97 -7.92 25.59
N VAL A 77 -19.00 -7.15 25.94
CA VAL A 77 -20.11 -7.63 26.79
C VAL A 77 -20.73 -8.87 26.16
N PRO A 78 -20.84 -9.99 26.90
CA PRO A 78 -21.50 -11.19 26.40
C PRO A 78 -22.96 -10.87 26.01
N GLY A 79 -23.32 -11.06 24.73
CA GLY A 79 -24.70 -10.95 24.25
C GLY A 79 -25.01 -9.89 23.18
N SER A 80 -24.03 -9.12 22.69
CA SER A 80 -24.25 -8.11 21.62
C SER A 80 -24.03 -8.61 20.19
N TYR A 81 -23.67 -9.89 19.99
CA TYR A 81 -23.51 -10.46 18.66
C TYR A 81 -24.86 -10.93 18.11
N GLY A 82 -25.49 -10.12 17.25
CA GLY A 82 -26.67 -10.50 16.49
C GLY A 82 -27.83 -9.50 16.60
N ASN A 83 -27.80 -8.49 15.73
CA ASN A 83 -28.98 -7.83 15.16
C ASN A 83 -28.64 -7.47 13.71
#